data_AF-A0A5K0ZIA9-F1
#
_entry.id   AF-A0A5K0ZIA9-F1
#
_cell.length_a   1.000
_cell.length_b   1.000
_cell.length_c   1.000
_cell.angle_alpha   90.00
_cell.angle_beta   90.00
_cell.angle_gamma   90.00
#
_symmetry.space_group_name_H-M   'P 1'
#
loop_
_entity.id
_entity.type
_entity.pdbx_description
1 polymer ?
#
loop_
_entity_poly.entity_id
_entity_poly.type
_entity_poly.pdbx_seq_one_letter_code
_entity_poly.pdbx_strand_id
1 'polypeptide(L)' 'VNLGWIYHKELRLWLFKAPNVDPLVRTHTYERGTYLAFDPNIWETVRK' A
#
# COMPACT_ATOMS: atom_id res chain seq x y z
N VAL A 1 4.20 -5.42 -17.41
CA VAL A 1 3.02 -5.05 -16.61
C VAL A 1 3.48 -4.80 -15.19
N ASN A 2 3.38 -3.57 -14.70
CA ASN A 2 3.58 -3.29 -13.28
C ASN A 2 2.33 -3.79 -12.54
N LEU A 3 2.49 -4.69 -11.56
CA LEU A 3 1.39 -5.26 -10.80
C LEU A 3 0.81 -4.30 -9.75
N GLY A 4 1.27 -3.04 -9.70
CA GLY A 4 0.72 -1.98 -8.82
C GLY A 4 1.32 -1.96 -7.42
N TRP A 5 2.32 -2.80 -7.15
CA TRP A 5 3.07 -2.79 -5.89
C TRP A 5 4.04 -1.60 -5.85
N ILE A 6 4.10 -0.95 -4.69
CA ILE A 6 5.03 0.13 -4.37
C ILE A 6 5.83 -0.23 -3.14
N TYR A 7 7.12 0.08 -3.13
CA TYR A 7 7.95 -0.13 -1.96
C TYR A 7 8.05 1.16 -1.13
N HIS A 8 7.60 1.11 0.11
CA HIS A 8 7.69 2.22 1.06
C HIS A 8 9.04 2.19 1.77
N LYS A 9 9.92 3.17 1.48
CA LYS A 9 11.32 3.16 1.94
C LYS A 9 11.49 3.24 3.45
N GLU A 10 10.71 4.08 4.12
CA GLU A 10 10.84 4.27 5.58
C GLU A 10 10.31 3.06 6.36
N LEU A 11 9.08 2.61 6.04
CA LEU A 11 8.48 1.40 6.61
C LEU A 11 9.18 0.10 6.17
N ARG A 12 9.91 0.12 5.06
CA ARG A 12 10.55 -1.04 4.42
C ARG A 12 9.55 -2.15 4.06
N LEU A 13 8.39 -1.75 3.54
CA LEU A 13 7.29 -2.65 3.21
C LEU A 13 6.85 -2.48 1.76
N TRP A 14 6.39 -3.59 1.17
CA TRP A 14 5.65 -3.56 -0.08
C TRP A 14 4.18 -3.27 0.20
N LEU A 15 3.64 -2.27 -0.48
CA LEU A 15 2.24 -1.85 -0.39
C LEU A 15 1.57 -1.96 -1.76
N PHE A 16 0.29 -2.27 -1.75
CA PHE A 16 -0.60 -2.25 -2.91
C PHE A 16 -1.84 -1.45 -2.53
N LYS A 17 -2.27 -0.53 -3.41
CA LYS A 17 -3.48 0.26 -3.15
C LYS A 17 -4.70 -0.65 -3.19
N ALA A 18 -5.51 -0.67 -2.13
CA ALA A 18 -6.69 -1.52 -2.11
C ALA A 18 -7.63 -1.19 -3.30
N PRO A 19 -8.11 -2.20 -4.05
CA PRO A 19 -9.00 -1.95 -5.18
C PRO A 19 -10.35 -1.44 -4.67
N ASN A 20 -11.01 -0.61 -5.48
CA ASN A 20 -12.36 -0.08 -5.21
C ASN A 20 -12.47 0.75 -3.91
N VAL A 21 -11.36 1.26 -3.38
CA VAL A 21 -11.36 2.19 -2.24
C VAL A 21 -10.69 3.48 -2.68
N ASP A 22 -11.47 4.55 -2.74
CA ASP A 22 -10.92 5.88 -2.98
C ASP A 22 -10.08 6.32 -1.77
N PRO A 23 -8.91 6.93 -2.01
CA PRO A 23 -8.10 7.46 -0.93
C PRO A 23 -8.85 8.59 -0.24
N LEU A 24 -8.84 8.56 1.09
CA LEU A 24 -9.45 9.59 1.94
C LEU A 24 -8.86 10.97 1.68
N VAL A 25 -7.55 11.03 1.40
CA VAL A 25 -6.85 12.26 1.04
C VAL A 25 -5.93 11.98 -0.14
N ARG A 26 -5.92 12.89 -1.12
CA ARG A 26 -4.94 12.89 -2.20
C ARG A 26 -4.52 14.32 -2.49
N THR A 27 -3.25 14.60 -2.26
CA THR A 27 -2.61 15.89 -2.57
C THR A 27 -1.47 15.67 -3.55
N HIS A 28 -0.79 16.75 -3.95
CA HIS A 28 0.43 16.65 -4.76
C HIS A 28 1.61 16.02 -4.00
N THR A 29 1.57 16.02 -2.67
CA THR A 29 2.70 15.58 -1.83
C THR A 29 2.46 14.24 -1.15
N TYR A 30 1.21 13.85 -0.90
CA TYR A 30 0.90 12.56 -0.27
C TYR A 30 -0.51 12.07 -0.61
N GLU A 31 -0.75 10.80 -0.32
CA GLU A 31 -2.10 10.24 -0.23
C GLU A 31 -2.28 9.50 1.09
N ARG A 32 -3.53 9.43 1.55
CA ARG A 32 -3.96 8.63 2.69
C ARG A 32 -5.13 7.78 2.24
N GLY A 33 -5.02 6.47 2.38
CA GLY A 33 -6.02 5.51 1.94
C GLY A 33 -5.84 4.15 2.60
N THR A 34 -6.62 3.17 2.16
CA THR A 34 -6.43 1.77 2.56
C THR A 34 -5.38 1.12 1.66
N TYR A 35 -4.41 0.45 2.27
CA TYR A 35 -3.40 -0.33 1.54
C TYR A 35 -3.41 -1.78 1.99
N LEU A 36 -2.93 -2.63 1.10
CA LEU A 36 -2.55 -3.99 1.36
C LEU A 36 -1.03 -4.01 1.52
N ALA A 37 -0.54 -4.45 2.67
CA ALA A 37 0.88 -4.56 2.97
C ALA A 37 1.31 -6.02 2.98
N PHE A 38 2.41 -6.35 2.33
CA PHE A 38 2.99 -7.69 2.45
C PHE A 38 3.75 -7.83 3.78
N ASP A 39 3.41 -8.82 4.58
CA ASP A 39 4.09 -9.16 5.83
C ASP A 39 4.94 -10.44 5.64
N PRO A 40 6.28 -10.32 5.61
CA PRO A 40 7.16 -11.47 5.41
C PRO A 40 7.22 -12.41 6.63
N ASN A 41 6.79 -11.98 7.81
CA ASN A 41 6.87 -12.81 9.02
C ASN A 41 5.80 -13.92 9.03
N ILE A 42 4.64 -13.62 8.46
CA ILE A 42 3.51 -14.56 8.34
C ILE A 42 3.26 -14.98 6.88
N TRP A 43 3.99 -14.39 5.93
CA TRP A 43 3.86 -14.64 4.49
C TRP A 43 2.47 -14.34 3.92
N GLU A 44 1.81 -13.31 4.44
CA GLU A 44 0.47 -12.89 4.05
C GLU A 44 0.42 -11.42 3.63
N THR A 45 -0.69 -11.02 3.00
CA THR A 45 -1.00 -9.62 2.72
C THR A 45 -2.05 -9.11 3.70
N VAL A 46 -1.68 -8.12 4.50
CA VAL A 46 -2.53 -7.56 5.57
C VAL A 46 -3.07 -6.19 5.18
N ARG A 47 -4.32 -5.89 5.55
CA ARG A 47 -4.93 -4.57 5.33
C ARG A 47 -4.39 -3.56 6.35
N LYS A 48 -3.94 -2.39 5.89
CA LYS A 48 -3.42 -1.27 6.69
C LYS A 48 -4.18 0.02 6.37
#